data_AF-W0RCT0-F1
#
_entry.id   AF-W0RCT0-F1
#
_cell.length_a   1.000
_cell.length_b   1.000
_cell.length_c   1.000
_cell.angle_alpha   90.00
_cell.angle_beta   90.00
_cell.angle_gamma   90.00
#
_symmetry.space_group_name_H-M   'P 1'
#
loop_
_entity.id
_entity.type
_entity.pdbx_description
1 polymer ?
#
loop_
_entity_poly.entity_id
_entity_poly.type
_entity_poly.pdbx_seq_one_letter_code
_entity_poly.pdbx_strand_id
1 'polypeptide(L)'
;MTDSDYLAAVEHELTRVGLSLAELPGLAMASDAREPFLARLRTLPPGAGWRDVFPDLPPDWREWDALPRYRPLGAYDYAEPPAGPAVHIQWPDRDGDAGRLDTLVAAARAVGWPVYGAGLIPITNAAWPTMDALVVLTRGTEEDTLGKFVEWLEAWSDASLAAIPRRGTEQYR
;
A
#
# COMPACT_ATOMS: atom_id res chain seq x y z
N MET A 1 -13.78 -18.66 0.26
CA MET A 1 -12.37 -19.10 0.23
C MET A 1 -11.73 -18.54 1.49
N THR A 2 -11.02 -19.33 2.28
CA THR A 2 -10.31 -18.78 3.45
C THR A 2 -9.06 -18.01 2.99
N ASP A 3 -8.53 -17.13 3.84
CA ASP A 3 -7.27 -16.41 3.54
C ASP A 3 -6.12 -17.38 3.28
N SER A 4 -6.10 -18.51 4.00
CA SER A 4 -5.14 -19.59 3.80
C SER A 4 -5.29 -20.25 2.41
N ASP A 5 -6.52 -20.53 1.99
CA ASP A 5 -6.77 -21.15 0.68
C ASP A 5 -6.42 -20.19 -0.47
N TYR A 6 -6.67 -18.89 -0.27
CA TYR A 6 -6.33 -17.87 -1.24
C TYR A 6 -4.82 -17.75 -1.44
N LEU A 7 -4.05 -17.65 -0.35
CA LEU A 7 -2.59 -17.55 -0.41
C LEU A 7 -1.97 -18.77 -1.07
N ALA A 8 -2.45 -19.98 -0.74
CA ALA A 8 -2.00 -21.21 -1.37
C ALA A 8 -2.29 -21.23 -2.89
N ALA A 9 -3.46 -20.73 -3.30
CA ALA A 9 -3.81 -20.63 -4.72
C ALA A 9 -2.95 -19.60 -5.47
N VAL A 10 -2.65 -18.47 -4.86
CA VAL A 10 -1.75 -17.45 -5.43
C VAL A 10 -0.34 -18.00 -5.55
N GLU A 11 0.20 -18.62 -4.50
CA GLU A 11 1.55 -19.20 -4.50
C GLU A 11 1.69 -20.28 -5.58
N HIS A 12 0.68 -21.13 -5.75
CA HIS A 12 0.64 -22.12 -6.80
C HIS A 12 0.73 -21.51 -8.20
N GLU A 13 -0.08 -20.49 -8.49
CA GLU A 13 -0.09 -19.84 -9.81
C GLU A 13 1.17 -19.04 -10.09
N LEU A 14 1.72 -18.34 -9.09
CA LEU A 14 3.01 -17.65 -9.21
C LEU A 14 4.12 -18.64 -9.53
N THR A 15 4.19 -19.76 -8.80
CA THR A 15 5.18 -20.82 -9.05
C THR A 15 5.03 -21.38 -10.46
N ARG A 16 3.80 -21.59 -10.94
CA ARG A 16 3.52 -22.07 -12.30
C ARG A 16 4.07 -21.13 -13.37
N VAL A 17 3.99 -19.82 -13.17
CA VAL A 17 4.51 -18.84 -14.14
C VAL A 17 5.99 -18.54 -13.96
N GLY A 18 6.63 -19.02 -12.88
CA GLY A 18 8.04 -18.81 -12.59
C GLY A 18 8.31 -17.57 -11.73
N LEU A 19 7.33 -17.13 -10.94
CA LEU A 19 7.41 -16.02 -10.00
C LEU A 19 7.30 -16.52 -8.56
N SER A 20 7.74 -15.71 -7.60
CA SER A 20 7.73 -16.06 -6.17
C SER A 20 6.80 -15.14 -5.38
N LEU A 21 6.05 -15.69 -4.43
CA LEU A 21 5.23 -14.88 -3.50
C LEU A 21 6.08 -13.89 -2.68
N ALA A 22 7.34 -14.24 -2.40
CA ALA A 22 8.27 -13.36 -1.67
C ALA A 22 8.67 -12.10 -2.46
N GLU A 23 8.52 -12.12 -3.79
CA GLU A 23 8.86 -11.03 -4.70
C GLU A 23 7.62 -10.24 -5.15
N LEU A 24 6.46 -10.56 -4.59
CA LEU A 24 5.20 -9.90 -4.91
C LEU A 24 5.30 -8.41 -4.55
N PRO A 25 5.00 -7.48 -5.48
CA PRO A 25 4.92 -6.06 -5.16
C PRO A 25 3.93 -5.81 -4.02
N GLY A 26 4.33 -5.05 -2.99
CA GLY A 26 3.51 -4.79 -1.79
C GLY A 26 2.14 -4.13 -2.04
N LEU A 27 1.90 -3.63 -3.25
CA LEU A 27 0.63 -3.05 -3.71
C LEU A 27 -0.40 -4.09 -4.18
N ALA A 28 -0.04 -5.38 -4.29
CA ALA A 28 -0.88 -6.41 -4.90
C ALA A 28 -1.95 -7.03 -3.97
N MET A 29 -1.93 -6.71 -2.67
CA MET A 29 -2.70 -7.44 -1.65
C MET A 29 -3.83 -6.62 -1.04
N ALA A 30 -4.41 -5.67 -1.78
CA ALA A 30 -5.66 -5.03 -1.37
C ALA A 30 -6.79 -6.08 -1.31
N SER A 31 -7.56 -6.09 -0.22
CA SER A 31 -8.56 -7.14 0.09
C SER A 31 -9.61 -7.34 -1.00
N ASP A 32 -9.91 -6.29 -1.76
CA ASP A 32 -11.04 -6.25 -2.68
C ASP A 32 -10.67 -6.75 -4.09
N ALA A 33 -9.39 -7.01 -4.35
CA ALA A 33 -8.87 -7.44 -5.65
C ALA A 33 -8.45 -8.93 -5.68
N ARG A 34 -8.76 -9.72 -4.63
CA ARG A 34 -8.29 -11.11 -4.47
C ARG A 34 -8.69 -12.01 -5.64
N GLU A 35 -9.98 -12.14 -5.94
CA GLU A 35 -10.45 -13.00 -7.04
C GLU A 35 -10.01 -12.48 -8.43
N PRO A 36 -10.11 -11.18 -8.76
CA PRO A 36 -9.60 -10.64 -10.02
C PRO A 36 -8.09 -10.90 -10.20
N PHE A 37 -7.30 -10.77 -9.14
CA PHE A 37 -5.86 -11.02 -9.18
C PHE A 37 -5.54 -12.49 -9.47
N LEU A 38 -6.18 -13.42 -8.74
CA LEU A 38 -5.99 -14.85 -8.98
C LEU A 38 -6.46 -15.27 -10.37
N ALA A 39 -7.57 -14.70 -10.87
CA ALA A 39 -8.05 -14.92 -12.22
C ALA A 39 -7.03 -14.43 -13.26
N ARG A 40 -6.40 -13.27 -13.05
CA ARG A 40 -5.35 -12.75 -13.93
C ARG A 40 -4.15 -13.71 -13.97
N LEU A 41 -3.64 -14.16 -12.83
CA LEU A 41 -2.49 -15.08 -12.78
C LEU A 41 -2.72 -16.36 -13.60
N ARG A 42 -3.93 -16.93 -13.52
CA ARG A 42 -4.33 -18.13 -14.29
C ARG A 42 -4.31 -17.95 -15.80
N THR A 43 -4.44 -16.72 -16.29
CA THR A 43 -4.39 -16.44 -17.74
C THR A 43 -2.97 -16.31 -18.29
N LEU A 44 -1.97 -16.18 -17.42
CA LEU A 44 -0.59 -15.92 -17.85
C LEU A 44 0.13 -17.21 -18.27
N PRO A 45 0.93 -17.16 -19.35
CA PRO A 45 1.74 -18.29 -19.76
C PRO A 45 2.93 -18.52 -18.81
N PRO A 46 3.49 -19.75 -18.77
CA PRO A 46 4.77 -20.00 -18.11
C PRO A 46 5.86 -19.05 -18.63
N GLY A 47 6.68 -18.50 -17.73
CA GLY A 47 7.71 -17.51 -18.05
C GLY A 47 7.21 -16.07 -18.10
N ALA A 48 5.94 -15.81 -17.78
CA ALA A 48 5.43 -14.47 -17.58
C ALA A 48 6.19 -13.77 -16.44
N GLY A 49 6.53 -12.50 -16.65
CA GLY A 49 7.20 -11.66 -15.68
C GLY A 49 6.23 -10.83 -14.85
N TRP A 50 6.75 -10.18 -13.82
CA TRP A 50 5.98 -9.26 -12.97
C TRP A 50 5.30 -8.12 -13.74
N ARG A 51 5.86 -7.68 -14.87
CA ARG A 51 5.23 -6.69 -15.75
C ARG A 51 4.01 -7.23 -16.52
N ASP A 52 3.92 -8.54 -16.73
CA ASP A 52 2.73 -9.16 -17.33
C ASP A 52 1.59 -9.26 -16.31
N VAL A 53 1.95 -9.42 -15.03
CA VAL A 53 1.04 -9.38 -13.89
C VAL A 53 0.57 -7.94 -13.61
N PHE A 54 1.52 -7.00 -13.58
CA PHE A 54 1.32 -5.58 -13.28
C PHE A 54 1.97 -4.71 -14.38
N PRO A 55 1.21 -4.39 -15.44
CA PRO A 55 1.71 -3.61 -16.57
C PRO A 55 2.24 -2.22 -16.20
N ASP A 56 1.69 -1.66 -15.10
CA ASP A 56 2.01 -0.33 -14.60
C ASP A 56 3.28 -0.30 -13.72
N LEU A 57 3.98 -1.43 -13.57
CA LEU A 57 5.23 -1.46 -12.80
C LEU A 57 6.26 -0.50 -13.43
N PRO A 58 6.88 0.36 -12.61
CA PRO A 58 7.94 1.24 -13.06
C PRO A 58 9.08 0.47 -13.72
N PRO A 59 9.78 1.08 -14.69
CA PRO A 59 10.79 0.33 -15.42
C PRO A 59 11.95 -0.21 -14.58
N ASP A 60 12.24 0.47 -13.47
CA ASP A 60 13.28 0.22 -12.47
C ASP A 60 12.78 -0.61 -11.27
N TRP A 61 11.59 -1.21 -11.35
CA TRP A 61 11.00 -1.99 -10.26
C TRP A 61 11.90 -3.12 -9.73
N ARG A 62 12.69 -3.79 -10.59
CA ARG A 62 13.64 -4.84 -10.16
C ARG A 62 14.89 -4.31 -9.44
N GLU A 63 15.16 -3.00 -9.51
CA GLU A 63 16.25 -2.37 -8.76
C GLU A 63 15.82 -2.00 -7.33
N TRP A 64 14.57 -2.24 -6.95
CA TRP A 64 14.06 -1.98 -5.60
C TRP A 64 14.74 -2.84 -4.52
N ASP A 65 15.24 -4.02 -4.86
CA ASP A 65 16.00 -4.88 -3.93
C ASP A 65 17.49 -4.50 -3.80
N ALA A 66 18.00 -3.62 -4.67
CA ALA A 66 19.44 -3.36 -4.80
C ALA A 66 19.93 -1.99 -4.27
N LEU A 67 19.06 -1.14 -3.71
CA LEU A 67 19.46 0.20 -3.26
C LEU A 67 19.31 0.39 -1.75
N PRO A 68 20.42 0.61 -1.00
CA PRO A 68 20.35 1.32 0.27
C PRO A 68 20.28 2.81 -0.06
N ARG A 69 19.08 3.37 -0.13
CA ARG A 69 18.77 4.81 0.06
C ARG A 69 17.27 5.02 -0.10
N TYR A 70 16.66 5.52 0.97
CA TYR A 70 15.34 6.13 1.01
C TYR A 70 14.98 6.80 -0.33
N ARG A 71 13.86 6.40 -0.94
CA ARG A 71 13.27 7.08 -2.09
C ARG A 71 11.90 7.67 -1.72
N PRO A 72 11.55 8.83 -2.30
CA PRO A 72 10.29 9.50 -2.08
C PRO A 72 9.03 8.67 -2.35
N LEU A 73 8.04 8.72 -1.47
CA LEU A 73 6.73 8.07 -1.64
C LEU A 73 5.70 8.92 -2.42
N GLY A 74 6.10 10.06 -3.00
CA GLY A 74 5.24 10.92 -3.83
C GLY A 74 5.41 12.42 -3.55
N ALA A 75 4.41 13.23 -3.93
CA ALA A 75 4.43 14.70 -3.75
C ALA A 75 4.46 15.18 -2.28
N TYR A 76 4.34 14.24 -1.36
CA TYR A 76 4.32 14.46 0.09
C TYR A 76 5.52 13.80 0.76
N ASP A 77 6.56 13.56 -0.01
CA ASP A 77 7.84 13.16 0.53
C ASP A 77 8.49 14.32 1.26
N TYR A 78 8.83 14.08 2.52
CA TYR A 78 9.39 15.08 3.41
C TYR A 78 10.87 15.27 3.10
N ALA A 79 11.34 16.51 3.20
CA ALA A 79 12.74 16.89 2.97
C ALA A 79 13.74 16.15 3.90
N GLU A 80 13.26 15.57 5.00
CA GLU A 80 13.98 14.63 5.86
C GLU A 80 13.16 13.33 5.99
N PRO A 81 13.81 12.15 6.02
CA PRO A 81 13.08 10.88 6.02
C PRO A 81 12.24 10.72 7.29
N PRO A 82 10.90 10.57 7.21
CA PRO A 82 10.15 10.09 8.35
C PRO A 82 10.52 8.64 8.61
N ALA A 83 11.01 8.37 9.81
CA ALA A 83 11.29 7.02 10.30
C ALA A 83 10.15 6.49 11.20
N GLY A 84 8.90 6.90 10.93
CA GLY A 84 7.72 6.43 11.67
C GLY A 84 6.83 5.50 10.82
N PRO A 85 5.80 4.90 11.43
CA PRO A 85 4.82 4.08 10.73
C PRO A 85 4.14 4.82 9.57
N ALA A 86 3.82 4.09 8.50
CA ALA A 86 3.06 4.61 7.37
C ALA A 86 1.85 3.71 7.11
N VAL A 87 0.69 4.34 6.98
CA VAL A 87 -0.61 3.71 6.77
C VAL A 87 -1.10 4.08 5.39
N HIS A 88 -1.38 3.07 4.57
CA HIS A 88 -1.93 3.23 3.23
C HIS A 88 -3.44 3.01 3.29
N ILE A 89 -4.18 4.02 2.83
CA ILE A 89 -5.63 4.03 2.82
C ILE A 89 -6.13 4.25 1.39
N GLN A 90 -7.32 3.72 1.11
CA GLN A 90 -7.97 3.84 -0.19
C GLN A 90 -9.40 4.36 0.00
N TRP A 91 -9.84 5.25 -0.89
CA TRP A 91 -11.25 5.60 -1.01
C TRP A 91 -11.88 4.85 -2.20
N PRO A 92 -13.05 4.21 -1.99
CA PRO A 92 -13.68 3.39 -3.03
C PRO A 92 -14.35 4.20 -4.15
N ASP A 93 -14.54 5.51 -3.99
CA ASP A 93 -15.19 6.37 -4.98
C ASP A 93 -14.23 7.34 -5.69
N ARG A 94 -14.51 7.56 -7.00
CA ARG A 94 -13.67 8.34 -7.92
C ARG A 94 -13.66 9.86 -7.65
N ASP A 95 -14.54 10.37 -6.79
CA ASP A 95 -14.68 11.79 -6.50
C ASP A 95 -13.77 12.27 -5.34
N GLY A 96 -12.68 11.53 -5.11
CA GLY A 96 -11.65 11.84 -4.11
C GLY A 96 -10.85 13.10 -4.46
N ASP A 97 -11.36 14.24 -4.00
CA ASP A 97 -10.64 15.52 -3.95
C ASP A 97 -9.62 15.50 -2.79
N ALA A 98 -8.46 16.14 -2.97
CA ALA A 98 -7.48 16.46 -1.92
C ALA A 98 -8.10 16.98 -0.60
N GLY A 99 -9.27 17.62 -0.66
CA GLY A 99 -10.04 18.02 0.51
C GLY A 99 -10.39 16.89 1.48
N ARG A 100 -10.52 15.63 1.03
CA ARG A 100 -10.76 14.47 1.91
C ARG A 100 -9.53 14.14 2.75
N LEU A 101 -8.35 14.12 2.12
CA LEU A 101 -7.11 13.89 2.84
C LEU A 101 -6.84 15.02 3.85
N ASP A 102 -7.06 16.27 3.45
CA ASP A 102 -6.90 17.42 4.34
C ASP A 102 -7.84 17.34 5.55
N THR A 103 -9.09 16.93 5.32
CA THR A 103 -10.11 16.75 6.37
C THR A 103 -9.72 15.62 7.33
N LEU A 104 -9.23 14.49 6.80
CA LEU A 104 -8.73 13.37 7.61
C LEU A 104 -7.53 13.77 8.45
N VAL A 105 -6.54 14.45 7.87
CA VAL A 105 -5.35 14.91 8.59
C VAL A 105 -5.70 15.93 9.67
N ALA A 106 -6.62 16.86 9.37
CA ALA A 106 -7.09 17.84 10.35
C ALA A 106 -7.80 17.16 11.53
N ALA A 107 -8.69 16.20 11.25
CA ALA A 107 -9.38 15.45 12.29
C ALA A 107 -8.43 14.60 13.13
N ALA A 108 -7.46 13.94 12.49
CA ALA A 108 -6.46 13.15 13.18
C ALA A 108 -5.64 14.00 14.16
N ARG A 109 -5.19 15.18 13.71
CA ARG A 109 -4.47 16.13 14.56
C ARG A 109 -5.34 16.70 15.69
N ALA A 110 -6.62 16.95 15.43
CA ALA A 110 -7.54 17.48 16.44
C ALA A 110 -7.75 16.51 17.62
N VAL A 111 -7.71 15.19 17.37
CA VAL A 111 -7.79 14.17 18.42
C VAL A 111 -6.42 13.77 19.00
N GLY A 112 -5.35 14.44 18.56
CA GLY A 112 -4.00 14.27 19.10
C GLY A 112 -3.18 13.15 18.47
N TRP A 113 -3.57 12.61 17.32
CA TRP A 113 -2.73 11.62 16.63
C TRP A 113 -1.40 12.24 16.17
N PRO A 114 -0.29 11.49 16.27
CA PRO A 114 1.04 11.99 15.95
C PRO A 114 1.27 11.96 14.44
N VAL A 115 0.44 12.67 13.67
CA VAL A 115 0.54 12.71 12.21
C VAL A 115 1.71 13.62 11.80
N TYR A 116 2.79 13.00 11.33
CA TYR A 116 3.93 13.70 10.75
C TYR A 116 3.53 14.33 9.41
N GLY A 117 2.79 13.58 8.61
CA GLY A 117 1.91 14.14 7.59
C GLY A 117 1.36 13.08 6.65
N ALA A 118 0.86 13.46 5.48
CA ALA A 118 0.16 12.55 4.59
C ALA A 118 0.28 12.98 3.13
N GLY A 119 -0.05 12.08 2.20
CA GLY A 119 -0.07 12.36 0.78
C GLY A 119 -0.95 11.49 -0.08
N LEU A 120 -1.32 12.01 -1.25
CA LEU A 120 -2.10 11.29 -2.26
C LEU A 120 -1.22 10.56 -3.27
N ILE A 121 -1.68 9.37 -3.66
CA ILE A 121 -1.15 8.56 -4.75
C ILE A 121 -2.28 8.39 -5.77
N PRO A 122 -2.22 9.07 -6.92
CA PRO A 122 -3.22 8.88 -7.96
C PRO A 122 -2.99 7.53 -8.65
N ILE A 123 -3.96 6.61 -8.55
CA ILE A 123 -3.95 5.39 -9.37
C ILE A 123 -4.65 5.68 -10.70
N THR A 124 -3.85 5.80 -11.77
CA THR A 124 -4.34 6.14 -13.11
C THR A 124 -4.83 4.92 -13.91
N ASN A 125 -4.94 3.75 -13.27
CA ASN A 125 -5.38 2.54 -13.94
C ASN A 125 -6.86 2.68 -14.35
N ALA A 126 -7.14 2.55 -15.65
CA ALA A 126 -8.48 2.77 -16.19
C ALA A 126 -9.51 1.73 -15.71
N ALA A 127 -9.06 0.54 -15.34
CA ALA A 127 -9.91 -0.49 -14.77
C ALA A 127 -10.30 -0.10 -13.33
N TRP A 128 -9.33 0.32 -12.51
CA TRP A 128 -9.52 0.57 -11.08
C TRP A 128 -8.89 1.93 -10.68
N PRO A 129 -9.52 3.06 -11.05
CA PRO A 129 -9.01 4.35 -10.62
C PRO A 129 -9.49 4.59 -9.20
N THR A 130 -8.61 4.29 -8.27
CA THR A 130 -8.75 4.65 -6.86
C THR A 130 -7.93 5.90 -6.57
N MET A 131 -8.34 6.63 -5.53
CA MET A 131 -7.48 7.63 -4.92
C MET A 131 -6.95 7.03 -3.63
N ASP A 132 -5.64 6.80 -3.63
CA ASP A 132 -4.96 6.22 -2.50
C ASP A 132 -4.28 7.33 -1.72
N ALA A 133 -4.13 7.16 -0.41
CA ALA A 133 -3.36 8.05 0.41
C ALA A 133 -2.43 7.30 1.35
N LEU A 134 -1.31 7.94 1.68
CA LEU A 134 -0.42 7.53 2.74
C LEU A 134 -0.54 8.52 3.88
N VAL A 135 -0.74 8.04 5.11
CA VAL A 135 -0.60 8.82 6.33
C VAL A 135 0.60 8.31 7.10
N VAL A 136 1.53 9.21 7.39
CA VAL A 136 2.79 8.92 8.08
C VAL A 136 2.70 9.46 9.50
N LEU A 137 2.94 8.58 10.47
CA LEU A 137 3.00 8.92 11.88
C LEU A 137 4.42 9.31 12.28
N THR A 138 4.55 10.05 13.37
CA THR A 138 5.84 10.52 13.89
C THR A 138 6.75 9.34 14.24
N ARG A 139 8.05 9.52 14.01
CA ARG A 139 9.08 8.55 14.45
C ARG A 139 8.92 8.22 15.93
N GLY A 140 9.06 6.93 16.26
CA GLY A 140 8.90 6.46 17.64
C GLY A 140 7.45 6.20 18.05
N THR A 141 6.49 6.35 17.14
CA THR A 141 5.12 5.84 17.34
C THR A 141 5.20 4.32 17.55
N GLU A 142 4.74 3.87 18.71
CA GLU A 142 4.74 2.46 19.10
C GLU A 142 3.66 1.67 18.36
N GLU A 143 3.83 0.35 18.28
CA GLU A 143 2.90 -0.55 17.59
C GLU A 143 1.47 -0.48 18.16
N ASP A 144 1.31 -0.38 19.47
CA ASP A 144 0.02 -0.18 20.13
C ASP A 144 -0.66 1.14 19.69
N THR A 145 0.13 2.19 19.47
CA THR A 145 -0.39 3.49 19.02
C THR A 145 -0.76 3.45 17.55
N LEU A 146 0.03 2.75 16.73
CA LEU A 146 -0.28 2.47 15.34
C LEU A 146 -1.59 1.66 15.22
N GLY A 147 -1.76 0.61 16.02
CA GLY A 147 -2.99 -0.19 16.05
C GLY A 147 -4.22 0.65 16.36
N LYS A 148 -4.16 1.47 17.41
CA LYS A 148 -5.27 2.37 17.77
C LYS A 148 -5.54 3.45 16.72
N PHE A 149 -4.52 3.92 16.02
CA PHE A 149 -4.69 4.86 14.91
C PHE A 149 -5.44 4.21 13.75
N VAL A 150 -5.11 2.96 13.41
CA VAL A 150 -5.82 2.18 12.38
C VAL A 150 -7.27 1.95 12.78
N GLU A 151 -7.54 1.51 14.01
CA GLU A 151 -8.91 1.34 14.53
C GLU A 151 -9.70 2.64 14.45
N TRP A 152 -9.08 3.76 14.81
CA TRP A 152 -9.70 5.08 14.69
C TRP A 152 -10.01 5.45 13.24
N LEU A 153 -9.09 5.18 12.31
CA LEU A 153 -9.23 5.51 10.90
C LEU A 153 -10.39 4.75 10.25
N GLU A 154 -10.48 3.45 10.54
CA GLU A 154 -11.56 2.56 10.06
C GLU A 154 -12.93 2.94 10.66
N ALA A 155 -12.96 3.48 11.88
CA ALA A 155 -14.19 3.93 12.53
C ALA A 155 -14.64 5.34 12.10
N TRP A 156 -13.71 6.18 11.65
CA TRP A 156 -13.94 7.61 11.43
C TRP A 156 -14.23 7.96 9.97
N SER A 157 -13.69 7.19 9.01
CA SER A 157 -13.82 7.48 7.59
C SER A 157 -14.43 6.34 6.80
N ASP A 158 -14.89 6.67 5.60
CA ASP A 158 -15.21 5.73 4.52
C ASP A 158 -13.93 5.19 3.83
N ALA A 159 -12.75 5.63 4.26
CA ALA A 159 -11.48 5.09 3.77
C ALA A 159 -11.26 3.71 4.38
N SER A 160 -10.83 2.75 3.56
CA SER A 160 -10.39 1.45 4.05
C SER A 160 -8.87 1.40 4.14
N LEU A 161 -8.37 0.67 5.12
CA LEU A 161 -6.95 0.34 5.21
C LEU A 161 -6.59 -0.58 4.04
N ALA A 162 -5.72 -0.12 3.15
CA ALA A 162 -5.19 -0.93 2.07
C ALA A 162 -3.96 -1.73 2.54
N ALA A 163 -3.02 -1.08 3.23
CA ALA A 163 -1.81 -1.71 3.75
C ALA A 163 -1.14 -0.89 4.86
N ILE A 164 -0.19 -1.50 5.55
CA ILE A 164 0.77 -0.80 6.43
C ILE A 164 2.16 -1.08 5.86
N PRO A 165 2.63 -0.29 4.86
CA PRO A 165 3.91 -0.52 4.22
C PRO A 165 5.10 -0.34 5.17
N ARG A 166 4.93 0.41 6.26
CA ARG A 166 5.96 0.63 7.28
C ARG A 166 5.36 0.62 8.68
N ARG A 167 5.96 -0.13 9.59
CA ARG A 167 5.63 -0.16 11.02
C ARG A 167 6.56 0.72 11.86
N GLY A 168 7.62 1.28 11.29
CA GLY A 168 8.55 2.17 11.99
C GLY A 168 9.59 1.44 12.84
N THR A 169 9.62 0.10 12.77
CA THR A 169 10.63 -0.76 13.43
C THR A 169 11.74 -1.19 12.48
N GLU A 170 11.71 -0.73 11.22
CA GLU A 170 12.67 -1.15 10.21
C GLU A 170 14.06 -0.54 10.46
N GLN A 171 15.11 -1.35 10.31
CA GLN A 171 16.49 -0.91 10.36
C GLN A 171 16.99 -0.63 8.95
N TYR A 172 17.19 0.65 8.61
CA TYR A 172 17.80 1.04 7.33
C TYR A 172 19.32 1.06 7.50
N ARG A 173 20.04 0.23 6.74
CA ARG A 173 21.51 0.19 6.69
C ARG A 173 22.08 1.24 5.74
#